data_AF-A0A7S3BMS1-F1
#
_entry.id   AF-A0A7S3BMS1-F1
#
_cell.length_a   1.000
_cell.length_b   1.000
_cell.length_c   1.000
_cell.angle_alpha   90.00
_cell.angle_beta   90.00
_cell.angle_gamma   90.00
#
_symmetry.space_group_name_H-M   'P 1'
#
loop_
_entity.id
_entity.type
_entity.pdbx_description
1 polymer ?
#
loop_
_entity_poly.entity_id
_entity_poly.type
_entity_poly.pdbx_seq_one_letter_code
_entity_poly.pdbx_strand_id
1 'polypeptide(L)'
;GGMPPTPRRRAVSPNRASKEPKPAKPSASPPASPAHIEYEFGGPVGAAGVMVGLPVVMLGLFFSCGKEFCVSDLGTAHEFPGKLWAGVLTESLLSSNAVLVVFGWTLVHFILYLCLPGPVVHGVKLADGSRLRYHMNGHLAFWLSLTFCLCAGLTFKENGAVSGFALPPLSWLHDHYLELIGASFLLSAAISTYSYASSFAQRQLLADGGNTGNRVYDFYIGRPLNPRIGALDLKACCELRPGLIGETVQRSCSSSPILELSAIHSDVPAYVGG
;
A
#
# COMPACT_ATOMS: atom_id res chain seq x y z
N GLY A 1 -71.46 55.05 37.88
CA GLY A 1 -70.37 55.19 38.86
C GLY A 1 -70.39 53.98 39.78
N GLY A 2 -69.39 53.13 39.70
CA GLY A 2 -69.26 51.91 40.49
C GLY A 2 -67.86 51.36 40.30
N MET A 3 -66.97 51.71 41.23
CA MET A 3 -65.55 51.36 41.22
C MET A 3 -65.39 49.86 41.52
N PRO A 4 -64.57 49.09 40.77
CA PRO A 4 -64.29 47.71 41.14
C PRO A 4 -63.25 47.67 42.29
N PRO A 5 -63.42 46.79 43.29
CA PRO A 5 -62.44 46.62 44.35
C PRO A 5 -61.24 45.78 43.88
N THR A 6 -60.06 46.15 44.39
CA THR A 6 -58.77 45.50 44.18
C THR A 6 -58.72 44.05 44.68
N PRO A 7 -58.06 43.12 43.97
CA PRO A 7 -57.92 41.75 44.45
C PRO A 7 -56.86 41.62 45.54
N ARG A 8 -57.28 41.01 46.64
CA ARG A 8 -56.51 40.69 47.85
C ARG A 8 -55.45 39.64 47.54
N ARG A 9 -54.18 39.95 47.82
CA ARG A 9 -53.01 39.05 47.72
C ARG A 9 -53.21 37.84 48.65
N ARG A 10 -53.37 36.64 48.09
CA ARG A 10 -53.42 35.38 48.86
C ARG A 10 -52.04 34.75 48.86
N ALA A 11 -51.44 34.65 50.04
CA ALA A 11 -50.17 33.97 50.28
C ALA A 11 -50.29 32.47 49.95
N VAL A 12 -49.34 31.95 49.17
CA VAL A 12 -49.15 30.50 48.95
C VAL A 12 -47.95 30.06 49.76
N SER A 13 -48.20 29.07 50.62
CA SER A 13 -47.26 28.43 51.55
C SER A 13 -46.11 27.72 50.82
N PRO A 14 -44.86 27.76 51.32
CA PRO A 14 -43.73 27.08 50.72
C PRO A 14 -43.66 25.66 51.29
N ASN A 15 -44.15 24.65 50.56
CA ASN A 15 -43.71 23.27 50.76
C ASN A 15 -44.16 22.36 49.63
N ARG A 16 -43.33 22.27 48.58
CA ARG A 16 -43.29 21.12 47.68
C ARG A 16 -41.84 20.90 47.25
N ALA A 17 -41.08 20.24 48.13
CA ALA A 17 -39.79 19.67 47.75
C ALA A 17 -40.05 18.53 46.76
N SER A 18 -39.77 18.78 45.49
CA SER A 18 -39.68 17.73 44.47
C SER A 18 -38.49 16.84 44.83
N LYS A 19 -38.74 15.56 45.11
CA LYS A 19 -37.68 14.54 45.23
C LYS A 19 -37.04 14.38 43.85
N GLU A 20 -35.80 14.81 43.71
CA GLU A 20 -34.91 14.47 42.60
C GLU A 20 -34.63 12.95 42.60
N PRO A 21 -34.63 12.25 41.45
CA PRO A 21 -34.24 10.85 41.39
C PRO A 21 -32.73 10.73 41.62
N LYS A 22 -32.30 9.84 42.53
CA LYS A 22 -30.89 9.52 42.75
C LYS A 22 -30.22 9.02 41.45
N PRO A 23 -28.97 9.41 41.15
CA PRO A 23 -28.24 8.89 40.01
C PRO A 23 -27.99 7.38 40.16
N ALA A 24 -28.34 6.62 39.12
CA ALA A 24 -28.08 5.19 39.05
C ALA A 24 -26.57 4.93 39.00
N LYS A 25 -26.11 3.97 39.82
CA LYS A 25 -24.73 3.45 39.77
C LYS A 25 -24.43 2.93 38.36
N PRO A 26 -23.24 3.20 37.79
CA PRO A 26 -22.83 2.57 36.55
C PRO A 26 -22.72 1.05 36.78
N SER A 27 -23.56 0.29 36.09
CA SER A 27 -23.49 -1.16 36.02
C SER A 27 -22.14 -1.53 35.40
N ALA A 28 -21.28 -2.18 36.17
CA ALA A 28 -20.08 -2.82 35.62
C ALA A 28 -20.53 -3.83 34.56
N SER A 29 -20.00 -3.71 33.34
CA SER A 29 -20.16 -4.73 32.31
C SER A 29 -19.53 -6.04 32.79
N PRO A 30 -20.13 -7.20 32.47
CA PRO A 30 -19.53 -8.49 32.80
C PRO A 30 -18.14 -8.60 32.12
N PRO A 31 -17.20 -9.37 32.72
CA PRO A 31 -15.88 -9.57 32.15
C PRO A 31 -16.03 -10.16 30.75
N ALA A 32 -15.33 -9.55 29.78
CA ALA A 32 -15.30 -10.03 28.41
C ALA A 32 -14.91 -11.51 28.41
N SER A 33 -15.80 -12.36 27.89
CA SER A 33 -15.48 -13.74 27.55
C SER A 33 -14.20 -13.78 26.71
N PRO A 34 -13.31 -14.78 26.89
CA PRO A 34 -12.06 -14.84 26.13
C PRO A 34 -12.41 -14.79 24.65
N ALA A 35 -11.87 -13.79 23.96
CA ALA A 35 -12.08 -13.62 22.53
C ALA A 35 -11.73 -14.93 21.83
N HIS A 36 -12.71 -15.53 21.17
CA HIS A 36 -12.46 -16.71 20.35
C HIS A 36 -11.49 -16.31 19.26
N ILE A 37 -10.26 -16.84 19.31
CA ILE A 37 -9.23 -16.54 18.32
C ILE A 37 -9.64 -17.26 17.04
N GLU A 38 -10.20 -16.51 16.10
CA GLU A 38 -10.54 -17.03 14.78
C GLU A 38 -9.34 -16.85 13.85
N TYR A 39 -8.78 -17.98 13.42
CA TYR A 39 -7.69 -18.00 12.46
C TYR A 39 -8.25 -17.96 11.03
N GLU A 40 -7.78 -17.01 10.25
CA GLU A 40 -8.01 -16.93 8.80
C GLU A 40 -6.85 -17.63 8.06
N PHE A 41 -6.99 -17.84 6.75
CA PHE A 41 -5.93 -18.36 5.87
C PHE A 41 -5.28 -19.68 6.33
N GLY A 42 -6.05 -20.57 6.97
CA GLY A 42 -5.51 -21.85 7.49
C GLY A 42 -4.60 -21.69 8.71
N GLY A 43 -4.69 -20.55 9.41
CA GLY A 43 -3.96 -20.27 10.63
C GLY A 43 -2.45 -20.18 10.45
N PRO A 44 -1.65 -20.48 11.49
CA PRO A 44 -0.20 -20.27 11.47
C PRO A 44 0.53 -21.03 10.36
N VAL A 45 0.08 -22.25 10.04
CA VAL A 45 0.70 -23.08 8.99
C VAL A 45 0.40 -22.51 7.61
N GLY A 46 -0.85 -22.11 7.35
CA GLY A 46 -1.21 -21.48 6.08
C GLY A 46 -0.53 -20.12 5.91
N ALA A 47 -0.47 -19.29 6.96
CA ALA A 47 0.28 -18.04 6.98
C ALA A 47 1.77 -18.24 6.62
N ALA A 48 2.44 -19.20 7.26
CA ALA A 48 3.84 -19.53 6.94
C ALA A 48 3.99 -20.01 5.48
N GLY A 49 3.07 -20.88 5.04
CA GLY A 49 3.02 -21.38 3.68
C GLY A 49 2.87 -20.26 2.64
N VAL A 50 2.04 -19.26 2.91
CA VAL A 50 1.85 -18.11 2.01
C VAL A 50 3.07 -17.19 2.02
N MET A 51 3.67 -16.92 3.18
CA MET A 51 4.87 -16.07 3.27
C MET A 51 6.07 -16.62 2.48
N VAL A 52 6.23 -17.94 2.45
CA VAL A 52 7.29 -18.59 1.66
C VAL A 52 6.84 -18.87 0.23
N GLY A 53 5.58 -19.29 0.06
CA GLY A 53 5.02 -19.70 -1.22
C GLY A 53 4.87 -18.56 -2.22
N LEU A 54 4.44 -17.37 -1.80
CA LEU A 54 4.27 -16.22 -2.70
C LEU A 54 5.59 -15.81 -3.39
N PRO A 55 6.71 -15.60 -2.68
CA PRO A 55 7.99 -15.34 -3.33
C PRO A 55 8.42 -16.44 -4.29
N VAL A 56 8.23 -17.71 -3.91
CA VAL A 56 8.55 -18.86 -4.78
C VAL A 56 7.68 -18.87 -6.03
N VAL A 57 6.39 -18.58 -5.92
CA VAL A 57 5.46 -18.47 -7.07
C VAL A 57 5.89 -17.34 -7.99
N MET A 58 6.23 -16.17 -7.46
CA MET A 58 6.65 -15.01 -8.26
C MET A 58 7.96 -15.29 -9.02
N LEU A 59 8.96 -15.89 -8.36
CA LEU A 59 10.18 -16.36 -9.04
C LEU A 59 9.87 -17.46 -10.04
N GLY A 60 8.97 -18.37 -9.70
CA GLY A 60 8.49 -19.42 -10.58
C GLY A 60 7.86 -18.87 -11.85
N LEU A 61 7.01 -17.85 -11.74
CA LEU A 61 6.42 -17.17 -12.89
C LEU A 61 7.49 -16.49 -13.76
N PHE A 62 8.49 -15.85 -13.14
CA PHE A 62 9.61 -15.27 -13.87
C PHE A 62 10.40 -16.32 -14.67
N PHE A 63 10.75 -17.44 -14.04
CA PHE A 63 11.52 -18.52 -14.68
C PHE A 63 10.66 -19.49 -15.52
N SER A 64 9.34 -19.33 -15.51
CA SER A 64 8.43 -20.20 -16.26
C SER A 64 8.61 -20.09 -17.77
N CYS A 65 9.04 -18.93 -18.26
CA CYS A 65 9.30 -18.70 -19.67
C CYS A 65 10.41 -17.66 -19.85
N GLY A 66 11.56 -18.13 -20.35
CA GLY A 66 12.72 -17.32 -20.69
C GLY A 66 13.24 -17.66 -22.10
N LYS A 67 14.42 -17.12 -22.45
CA LYS A 67 15.02 -17.30 -23.78
C LYS A 67 15.39 -18.75 -24.09
N GLU A 68 15.79 -19.53 -23.07
CA GLU A 68 16.29 -20.89 -23.24
C GLU A 68 15.27 -21.99 -22.92
N PHE A 69 14.24 -21.67 -22.12
CA PHE A 69 13.27 -22.63 -21.64
C PHE A 69 11.92 -21.96 -21.40
N CYS A 70 10.84 -22.64 -21.78
CA CYS A 70 9.48 -22.19 -21.49
C CYS A 70 8.59 -23.41 -21.19
N VAL A 71 7.80 -23.33 -20.13
CA VAL A 71 6.84 -24.37 -19.76
C VAL A 71 5.63 -24.25 -20.69
N SER A 72 5.67 -24.97 -21.80
CA SER A 72 4.58 -24.97 -22.80
C SER A 72 3.64 -26.18 -22.66
N ASP A 73 4.12 -27.30 -22.11
CA ASP A 73 3.39 -28.56 -22.00
C ASP A 73 3.70 -29.30 -20.69
N LEU A 74 2.84 -30.26 -20.31
CA LEU A 74 3.06 -31.12 -19.12
C LEU A 74 4.38 -31.91 -19.21
N GLY A 75 4.86 -32.20 -20.42
CA GLY A 75 6.13 -32.89 -20.66
C GLY A 75 7.36 -32.09 -20.23
N THR A 76 7.34 -30.76 -20.37
CA THR A 76 8.45 -29.88 -19.96
C THR A 76 8.33 -29.40 -18.51
N ALA A 77 7.15 -29.52 -17.91
CA ALA A 77 6.90 -29.12 -16.52
C ALA A 77 7.76 -29.89 -15.49
N HIS A 78 8.20 -31.11 -15.80
CA HIS A 78 9.04 -31.89 -14.87
C HIS A 78 10.45 -31.31 -14.68
N GLU A 79 10.97 -30.56 -15.66
CA GLU A 79 12.29 -29.92 -15.59
C GLU A 79 12.26 -28.59 -14.83
N PHE A 80 11.06 -28.01 -14.68
CA PHE A 80 10.86 -26.69 -14.11
C PHE A 80 11.42 -26.51 -12.69
N PRO A 81 11.23 -27.45 -11.73
CA PRO A 81 11.80 -27.29 -10.39
C PRO A 81 13.34 -27.19 -10.41
N GLY A 82 13.99 -27.97 -11.28
CA GLY A 82 15.44 -27.92 -11.44
C GLY A 82 15.91 -26.60 -12.07
N LYS A 83 15.18 -26.10 -13.07
CA LYS A 83 15.47 -24.81 -13.72
C LYS A 83 15.24 -23.63 -12.78
N LEU A 84 14.16 -23.64 -12.00
CA LEU A 84 13.88 -22.63 -10.98
C LEU A 84 15.01 -22.58 -9.94
N TRP A 85 15.41 -23.76 -9.43
CA TRP A 85 16.48 -23.85 -8.44
C TRP A 85 17.83 -23.37 -9.00
N ALA A 86 18.17 -23.78 -10.22
CA ALA A 86 19.37 -23.33 -10.91
C ALA A 86 19.36 -21.81 -11.10
N GLY A 87 18.27 -21.25 -11.64
CA GLY A 87 18.13 -19.81 -11.88
C GLY A 87 18.26 -18.98 -10.60
N VAL A 88 17.64 -19.43 -9.51
CA VAL A 88 17.75 -18.77 -8.19
C VAL A 88 19.19 -18.75 -7.65
N LEU A 89 19.99 -19.77 -7.97
CA LEU A 89 21.38 -19.87 -7.50
C LEU A 89 22.38 -19.15 -8.42
N THR A 90 22.10 -19.07 -9.72
CA THR A 90 23.02 -18.52 -10.72
C THR A 90 22.77 -17.06 -11.03
N GLU A 91 21.51 -16.63 -10.99
CA GLU A 91 21.12 -15.26 -11.34
C GLU A 91 21.29 -14.30 -10.17
N SER A 92 21.60 -13.04 -10.50
CA SER A 92 21.58 -11.95 -9.54
C SER A 92 20.13 -11.64 -9.14
N LEU A 93 19.75 -11.96 -7.90
CA LEU A 93 18.42 -11.61 -7.35
C LEU A 93 18.38 -10.20 -6.76
N LEU A 94 19.53 -9.60 -6.48
CA LEU A 94 19.63 -8.30 -5.83
C LEU A 94 20.80 -7.51 -6.41
N SER A 95 20.49 -6.28 -6.81
CA SER A 95 21.46 -5.29 -7.26
C SER A 95 21.22 -3.99 -6.52
N SER A 96 22.32 -3.29 -6.21
CA SER A 96 22.27 -1.96 -5.58
C SER A 96 21.42 -0.98 -6.39
N ASN A 97 21.46 -1.06 -7.72
CA ASN A 97 20.67 -0.20 -8.60
C ASN A 97 19.17 -0.52 -8.48
N ALA A 98 18.79 -1.79 -8.51
CA ALA A 98 17.40 -2.22 -8.36
C ALA A 98 16.83 -1.85 -6.99
N VAL A 99 17.61 -2.05 -5.92
CA VAL A 99 17.26 -1.62 -4.56
C VAL A 99 17.07 -0.11 -4.52
N LEU A 100 17.99 0.67 -5.07
CA LEU A 100 17.89 2.13 -5.11
C LEU A 100 16.64 2.60 -5.87
N VAL A 101 16.31 1.96 -7.00
CA VAL A 101 15.12 2.27 -7.78
C VAL A 101 13.85 1.97 -6.99
N VAL A 102 13.71 0.77 -6.42
CA VAL A 102 12.50 0.35 -5.68
C VAL A 102 12.31 1.15 -4.39
N PHE A 103 13.37 1.30 -3.59
CA PHE A 103 13.31 2.07 -2.34
C PHE A 103 13.18 3.56 -2.61
N GLY A 104 13.91 4.09 -3.61
CA GLY A 104 13.83 5.49 -4.01
C GLY A 104 12.44 5.86 -4.52
N TRP A 105 11.85 5.03 -5.39
CA TRP A 105 10.48 5.21 -5.86
C TRP A 105 9.46 5.23 -4.71
N THR A 106 9.59 4.27 -3.79
CA THR A 106 8.71 4.19 -2.61
C THR A 106 8.87 5.41 -1.72
N LEU A 107 10.11 5.84 -1.48
CA LEU A 107 10.42 7.03 -0.68
C LEU A 107 9.86 8.30 -1.33
N VAL A 108 9.97 8.45 -2.64
CA VAL A 108 9.33 9.56 -3.38
C VAL A 108 7.83 9.57 -3.12
N HIS A 109 7.16 8.43 -3.20
CA HIS A 109 5.72 8.37 -2.90
C HIS A 109 5.37 8.66 -1.44
N PHE A 110 6.24 8.30 -0.48
CA PHE A 110 6.09 8.69 0.92
C PHE A 110 6.22 10.21 1.10
N ILE A 111 7.18 10.83 0.43
CA ILE A 111 7.36 12.30 0.43
C ILE A 111 6.14 12.97 -0.21
N LEU A 112 5.71 12.52 -1.39
CA LEU A 112 4.53 13.07 -2.08
C LEU A 112 3.26 12.92 -1.23
N TYR A 113 3.10 11.81 -0.51
CA TYR A 113 1.98 11.63 0.42
C TYR A 113 1.95 12.72 1.50
N LEU A 114 3.12 13.09 2.06
CA LEU A 114 3.23 14.07 3.13
C LEU A 114 3.19 15.52 2.64
N CYS A 115 3.80 15.81 1.50
CA CYS A 115 4.04 17.17 1.04
C CYS A 115 2.95 17.71 0.10
N LEU A 116 2.25 16.84 -0.64
CA LEU A 116 1.28 17.33 -1.61
C LEU A 116 0.03 17.88 -0.92
N PRO A 117 -0.50 19.02 -1.40
CA PRO A 117 -1.77 19.52 -0.92
C PRO A 117 -2.90 18.58 -1.32
N GLY A 118 -3.90 18.46 -0.45
CA GLY A 118 -5.09 17.67 -0.72
C GLY A 118 -6.12 17.78 0.40
N PRO A 119 -7.39 17.45 0.12
CA PRO A 119 -8.43 17.46 1.13
C PRO A 119 -8.14 16.43 2.23
N VAL A 120 -8.44 16.80 3.48
CA VAL A 120 -8.31 15.92 4.63
C VAL A 120 -9.65 15.23 4.89
N VAL A 121 -9.68 13.91 4.75
CA VAL A 121 -10.87 13.09 4.93
C VAL A 121 -10.74 12.27 6.22
N HIS A 122 -11.85 12.12 6.94
CA HIS A 122 -11.92 11.25 8.11
C HIS A 122 -12.24 9.83 7.66
N GLY A 123 -11.42 8.87 8.10
CA GLY A 123 -11.63 7.46 7.85
C GLY A 123 -12.82 6.88 8.64
N VAL A 124 -12.93 5.56 8.56
CA VAL A 124 -13.92 4.80 9.32
C VAL A 124 -13.73 4.99 10.82
N LYS A 125 -14.82 4.81 11.58
CA LYS A 125 -14.77 4.86 13.05
C LYS A 125 -14.09 3.58 13.55
N LEU A 126 -13.05 3.73 14.36
CA LEU A 126 -12.29 2.63 14.93
C LEU A 126 -13.01 2.06 16.16
N ALA A 127 -12.56 0.90 16.65
CA ALA A 127 -13.12 0.23 17.82
C ALA A 127 -13.08 1.10 19.10
N ASP A 128 -12.06 1.96 19.22
CA ASP A 128 -11.93 2.95 20.29
C ASP A 128 -12.83 4.20 20.10
N GLY A 129 -13.58 4.23 19.00
CA GLY A 129 -14.47 5.32 18.62
C GLY A 129 -13.79 6.52 17.95
N SER A 130 -12.47 6.50 17.81
CA SER A 130 -11.71 7.55 17.12
C SER A 130 -11.88 7.46 15.60
N ARG A 131 -11.42 8.49 14.88
CA ARG A 131 -11.34 8.51 13.41
C ARG A 131 -9.97 9.02 13.00
N LEU A 132 -9.33 8.29 12.10
CA LEU A 132 -8.06 8.70 11.54
C LEU A 132 -8.26 9.72 10.41
N ARG A 133 -7.36 10.69 10.32
CA ARG A 133 -7.35 11.70 9.25
C ARG A 133 -6.38 11.27 8.14
N TYR A 134 -6.82 11.44 6.89
CA TYR A 134 -6.08 11.07 5.69
C TYR A 134 -6.04 12.23 4.70
N HIS A 135 -4.85 12.54 4.20
CA HIS A 135 -4.66 13.53 3.13
C HIS A 135 -4.84 12.85 1.77
N MET A 136 -5.94 13.18 1.08
CA MET A 136 -6.30 12.58 -0.19
C MET A 136 -5.63 13.34 -1.34
N ASN A 137 -4.35 13.09 -1.55
CA ASN A 137 -3.55 13.68 -2.64
C ASN A 137 -3.04 12.63 -3.66
N GLY A 138 -3.68 11.45 -3.71
CA GLY A 138 -3.27 10.32 -4.57
C GLY A 138 -3.34 10.64 -6.08
N HIS A 139 -4.40 11.29 -6.53
CA HIS A 139 -4.54 11.70 -7.94
C HIS A 139 -3.48 12.71 -8.37
N LEU A 140 -3.16 13.68 -7.51
CA LEU A 140 -2.11 14.65 -7.80
C LEU A 140 -0.74 13.95 -7.86
N ALA A 141 -0.46 13.04 -6.92
CA ALA A 141 0.76 12.23 -6.94
C ALA A 141 0.88 11.41 -8.24
N PHE A 142 -0.23 10.80 -8.70
CA PHE A 142 -0.27 10.03 -9.94
C PHE A 142 0.13 10.88 -11.16
N TRP A 143 -0.55 12.02 -11.37
CA TRP A 143 -0.29 12.87 -12.53
C TRP A 143 1.11 13.49 -12.52
N LEU A 144 1.63 13.82 -11.33
CA LEU A 144 3.01 14.33 -11.19
C LEU A 144 4.02 13.24 -11.51
N SER A 145 3.86 12.02 -10.97
CA SER A 145 4.74 10.89 -11.28
C SER A 145 4.71 10.55 -12.78
N LEU A 146 3.52 10.51 -13.40
CA LEU A 146 3.38 10.20 -14.82
C LEU A 146 4.00 11.27 -15.70
N THR A 147 3.68 12.55 -15.46
CA THR A 147 4.25 13.68 -16.23
C THR A 147 5.77 13.72 -16.08
N PHE A 148 6.28 13.53 -14.86
CA PHE A 148 7.72 13.51 -14.61
C PHE A 148 8.42 12.40 -15.41
N CYS A 149 7.89 11.18 -15.38
CA CYS A 149 8.47 10.06 -16.12
C CYS A 149 8.38 10.22 -17.64
N LEU A 150 7.27 10.75 -18.16
CA LEU A 150 7.13 11.03 -19.59
C LEU A 150 8.09 12.14 -20.04
N CYS A 151 8.17 13.26 -19.31
CA CYS A 151 9.06 14.37 -19.67
C CYS A 151 10.55 14.03 -19.47
N ALA A 152 10.90 13.27 -18.44
CA ALA A 152 12.27 12.79 -18.23
C ALA A 152 12.66 11.68 -19.23
N GLY A 153 11.70 10.93 -19.77
CA GLY A 153 11.95 9.96 -20.84
C GLY A 153 12.33 10.57 -22.19
N LEU A 154 11.96 11.84 -22.44
CA LEU A 154 12.26 12.57 -23.68
C LEU A 154 13.71 13.09 -23.78
N THR A 155 14.53 12.98 -22.72
CA THR A 155 15.91 13.51 -22.71
C THR A 155 16.98 12.48 -23.06
N PHE A 156 16.61 11.23 -23.40
CA PHE A 156 17.56 10.25 -23.95
C PHE A 156 17.85 10.54 -25.43
N LYS A 157 18.78 11.45 -25.69
CA LYS A 157 19.34 11.64 -27.03
C LYS A 157 20.40 10.56 -27.27
N GLU A 158 20.36 9.90 -28.43
CA GLU A 158 21.23 8.79 -28.91
C GLU A 158 22.75 8.99 -28.77
N ASN A 159 23.23 10.15 -28.29
CA ASN A 159 24.63 10.53 -28.34
C ASN A 159 25.37 10.34 -27.00
N GLY A 160 24.80 9.62 -26.03
CA GLY A 160 25.47 9.29 -24.76
C GLY A 160 25.77 10.48 -23.83
N ALA A 161 25.30 11.69 -24.16
CA ALA A 161 25.44 12.87 -23.31
C ALA A 161 24.20 13.01 -22.42
N VAL A 162 24.35 12.64 -21.14
CA VAL A 162 23.32 12.83 -20.11
C VAL A 162 23.33 14.30 -19.66
N SER A 163 22.40 15.11 -20.17
CA SER A 163 22.16 16.46 -19.64
C SER A 163 20.90 16.48 -18.77
N GLY A 164 20.91 15.76 -17.64
CA GLY A 164 19.81 15.80 -16.66
C GLY A 164 19.72 14.60 -15.72
N PHE A 165 18.76 14.63 -14.79
CA PHE A 165 18.38 13.49 -13.93
C PHE A 165 17.70 12.42 -14.80
N ALA A 166 18.51 11.54 -15.40
CA ALA A 166 18.03 10.47 -16.26
C ALA A 166 17.50 9.32 -15.38
N LEU A 167 16.19 9.10 -15.40
CA LEU A 167 15.61 7.84 -14.93
C LEU A 167 16.19 6.70 -15.76
N PRO A 168 16.51 5.52 -15.19
CA PRO A 168 17.00 4.41 -16.00
C PRO A 168 16.07 4.17 -17.19
N PRO A 169 16.61 3.99 -18.41
CA PRO A 169 15.78 3.79 -19.59
C PRO A 169 14.87 2.59 -19.34
N LEU A 170 13.66 2.62 -19.87
CA LEU A 170 12.67 1.61 -19.52
C LEU A 170 13.07 0.18 -19.94
N SER A 171 13.94 0.07 -20.94
CA SER A 171 14.64 -1.17 -21.29
C SER A 171 15.44 -1.74 -20.13
N TRP A 172 16.10 -0.89 -19.33
CA TRP A 172 16.85 -1.31 -18.15
C TRP A 172 15.95 -1.98 -17.10
N LEU A 173 14.73 -1.47 -16.88
CA LEU A 173 13.78 -2.09 -15.94
C LEU A 173 13.39 -3.50 -16.39
N HIS A 174 13.24 -3.71 -17.70
CA HIS A 174 12.97 -5.03 -18.26
C HIS A 174 14.17 -5.96 -18.11
N ASP A 175 15.37 -5.47 -18.40
CA ASP A 175 16.61 -6.26 -18.31
C ASP A 175 16.96 -6.66 -16.87
N HIS A 176 16.57 -5.85 -15.88
CA HIS A 176 16.85 -6.07 -14.45
C HIS A 176 15.57 -6.45 -13.67
N TYR A 177 14.56 -7.00 -14.35
CA TYR A 177 13.26 -7.30 -13.74
C TYR A 177 13.36 -8.29 -12.57
N LEU A 178 14.25 -9.29 -12.67
CA LEU A 178 14.50 -10.23 -11.56
C LEU A 178 15.05 -9.54 -10.31
N GLU A 179 15.96 -8.59 -10.49
CA GLU A 179 16.53 -7.80 -9.40
C GLU A 179 15.49 -6.86 -8.78
N LEU A 180 14.57 -6.34 -9.58
CA LEU A 180 13.43 -5.54 -9.10
C LEU A 180 12.45 -6.37 -8.28
N ILE A 181 12.20 -7.63 -8.66
CA ILE A 181 11.41 -8.59 -7.86
C ILE A 181 12.08 -8.79 -6.49
N GLY A 182 13.38 -9.11 -6.48
CA GLY A 182 14.13 -9.31 -5.24
C GLY A 182 14.17 -8.06 -4.35
N ALA A 183 14.40 -6.89 -4.94
CA ALA A 183 14.36 -5.61 -4.21
C ALA A 183 12.96 -5.31 -3.63
N SER A 184 11.89 -5.70 -4.33
CA SER A 184 10.50 -5.55 -3.86
C SER A 184 10.20 -6.49 -2.69
N PHE A 185 10.71 -7.73 -2.70
CA PHE A 185 10.61 -8.61 -1.53
C PHE A 185 11.35 -8.04 -0.33
N LEU A 186 12.55 -7.49 -0.55
CA LEU A 186 13.32 -6.87 0.51
C LEU A 186 12.57 -5.67 1.12
N LEU A 187 12.00 -4.80 0.27
CA LEU A 187 11.19 -3.67 0.73
C LEU A 187 9.94 -4.12 1.50
N SER A 188 9.21 -5.12 0.98
CA SER A 188 8.03 -5.67 1.64
C SER A 188 8.39 -6.26 3.01
N ALA A 189 9.46 -7.07 3.08
CA ALA A 189 9.96 -7.61 4.34
C ALA A 189 10.37 -6.51 5.32
N ALA A 190 11.02 -5.44 4.85
CA ALA A 190 11.41 -4.31 5.68
C ALA A 190 10.20 -3.57 6.27
N ILE A 191 9.19 -3.25 5.46
CA ILE A 191 7.96 -2.55 5.91
C ILE A 191 7.14 -3.43 6.85
N SER A 192 7.01 -4.73 6.55
CA SER A 192 6.30 -5.68 7.42
C SER A 192 7.01 -5.85 8.76
N THR A 193 8.34 -6.00 8.75
CA THR A 193 9.16 -6.08 9.96
C THR A 193 9.06 -4.81 10.80
N TYR A 194 9.12 -3.63 10.15
CA TYR A 194 8.93 -2.36 10.82
C TYR A 194 7.53 -2.26 11.46
N SER A 195 6.49 -2.62 10.72
CA SER A 195 5.10 -2.55 11.20
C SER A 195 4.89 -3.49 12.39
N TYR A 196 5.38 -4.72 12.31
CA TYR A 196 5.30 -5.69 13.40
C TYR A 196 6.10 -5.23 14.63
N ALA A 197 7.36 -4.82 14.46
CA ALA A 197 8.22 -4.38 15.56
C ALA A 197 7.71 -3.10 16.23
N SER A 198 7.28 -2.11 15.44
CA SER A 198 6.74 -0.84 15.97
C SER A 198 5.47 -1.04 16.79
N SER A 199 4.68 -2.09 16.51
CA SER A 199 3.48 -2.42 17.27
C SER A 199 3.74 -2.78 18.74
N PHE A 200 4.98 -3.18 19.10
CA PHE A 200 5.36 -3.45 20.49
C PHE A 200 5.87 -2.19 21.20
N ALA A 201 6.51 -1.28 20.47
CA ALA A 201 7.08 -0.05 21.02
C ALA A 201 6.03 1.07 21.14
N GLN A 202 5.13 1.16 20.18
CA GLN A 202 4.10 2.19 20.11
C GLN A 202 2.76 1.60 20.57
N ARG A 203 1.99 2.36 21.37
CA ARG A 203 0.61 1.99 21.74
C ARG A 203 -0.35 2.20 20.56
N GLN A 204 -0.17 1.41 19.51
CA GLN A 204 -1.04 1.41 18.33
C GLN A 204 -2.28 0.55 18.60
N LEU A 205 -3.38 0.88 17.94
CA LEU A 205 -4.56 0.02 17.89
C LEU A 205 -4.21 -1.24 17.10
N LEU A 206 -4.50 -2.40 17.68
CA LEU A 206 -4.20 -3.70 17.08
C LEU A 206 -5.36 -4.13 16.18
N ALA A 207 -5.05 -4.89 15.14
CA ALA A 207 -6.06 -5.57 14.37
C ALA A 207 -6.65 -6.72 15.20
N ASP A 208 -7.96 -6.95 15.11
CA ASP A 208 -8.64 -8.01 15.85
C ASP A 208 -8.04 -9.39 15.55
N GLY A 209 -7.75 -9.67 14.27
CA GLY A 209 -7.07 -10.89 13.82
C GLY A 209 -5.56 -10.90 14.06
N GLY A 210 -4.93 -9.77 14.40
CA GLY A 210 -3.48 -9.64 14.54
C GLY A 210 -2.95 -9.74 15.97
N ASN A 211 -3.79 -10.18 16.92
CA ASN A 211 -3.46 -10.28 18.34
C ASN A 211 -3.72 -11.69 18.89
N THR A 212 -3.33 -12.71 18.15
CA THR A 212 -3.59 -14.13 18.47
C THR A 212 -2.56 -14.72 19.44
N GLY A 213 -1.40 -14.07 19.60
CA GLY A 213 -0.28 -14.57 20.40
C GLY A 213 0.65 -15.51 19.63
N ASN A 214 0.29 -15.92 18.40
CA ASN A 214 1.19 -16.63 17.51
C ASN A 214 1.98 -15.64 16.65
N ARG A 215 3.29 -15.55 16.89
CA ARG A 215 4.17 -14.57 16.23
C ARG A 215 4.20 -14.68 14.71
N VAL A 216 4.11 -15.90 14.16
CA VAL A 216 4.17 -16.12 12.70
C VAL A 216 2.87 -15.63 12.05
N TYR A 217 1.74 -15.99 12.64
CA TYR A 217 0.43 -15.56 12.16
C TYR A 217 0.22 -14.04 12.33
N ASP A 218 0.53 -13.51 13.51
CA ASP A 218 0.39 -12.08 13.83
C ASP A 218 1.32 -11.20 12.96
N PHE A 219 2.48 -11.74 12.54
CA PHE A 219 3.36 -11.08 11.58
C PHE A 219 2.75 -11.08 10.17
N TYR A 220 2.20 -12.21 9.70
CA TYR A 220 1.61 -12.34 8.37
C TYR A 220 0.36 -11.47 8.20
N ILE A 221 -0.59 -11.56 9.13
CA ILE A 221 -1.86 -10.83 9.04
C ILE A 221 -1.68 -9.33 9.32
N GLY A 222 -0.61 -8.96 10.04
CA GLY A 222 -0.33 -7.60 10.46
C GLY A 222 -0.96 -7.27 11.82
N ARG A 223 -0.12 -7.29 12.86
CA ARG A 223 -0.51 -6.92 14.24
C ARG A 223 -1.08 -5.50 14.39
N PRO A 224 -0.44 -4.43 13.88
CA PRO A 224 -1.01 -3.08 13.99
C PRO A 224 -2.11 -2.85 12.95
N LEU A 225 -3.24 -2.25 13.35
CA LEU A 225 -4.37 -1.99 12.46
C LEU A 225 -4.04 -0.96 11.37
N ASN A 226 -3.32 0.10 11.74
CA ASN A 226 -2.87 1.18 10.84
C ASN A 226 -1.44 1.62 11.24
N PRO A 227 -0.38 0.93 10.75
CA PRO A 227 0.99 1.28 11.09
C PRO A 227 1.34 2.68 10.56
N ARG A 228 1.82 3.56 11.45
CA ARG A 228 2.05 4.99 11.15
C ARG A 228 3.45 5.45 11.53
N ILE A 229 4.02 6.30 10.68
CA ILE A 229 5.23 7.09 10.94
C ILE A 229 4.83 8.57 10.93
N GLY A 230 4.51 9.11 12.10
CA GLY A 230 3.95 10.47 12.20
C GLY A 230 2.63 10.60 11.44
N ALA A 231 2.60 11.44 10.40
CA ALA A 231 1.43 11.61 9.54
C ALA A 231 1.34 10.58 8.39
N LEU A 232 2.42 9.84 8.13
CA LEU A 232 2.46 8.80 7.09
C LEU A 232 1.75 7.54 7.59
N ASP A 233 0.67 7.16 6.92
CA ASP A 233 0.00 5.88 7.12
C ASP A 233 0.55 4.90 6.09
N LEU A 234 1.34 3.92 6.55
CA LEU A 234 2.05 2.98 5.67
C LEU A 234 1.06 2.11 4.90
N LYS A 235 -0.02 1.69 5.55
CA LYS A 235 -1.07 0.88 4.92
C LYS A 235 -1.72 1.66 3.77
N ALA A 236 -2.22 2.86 4.05
CA ALA A 236 -2.89 3.67 3.04
C ALA A 236 -1.95 4.15 1.92
N CYS A 237 -0.68 4.41 2.23
CA CYS A 237 0.30 4.85 1.23
C CYS A 237 0.70 3.70 0.29
N CYS A 238 1.06 2.54 0.84
CA CYS A 238 1.52 1.39 0.07
C CYS A 238 0.41 0.75 -0.78
N GLU A 239 -0.84 0.77 -0.31
CA GLU A 239 -1.99 0.16 -1.02
C GLU A 239 -2.25 0.79 -2.39
N LEU A 240 -2.15 2.12 -2.51
CA LEU A 240 -2.62 2.85 -3.69
C LEU A 240 -1.51 3.49 -4.53
N ARG A 241 -0.30 3.62 -4.00
CA ARG A 241 0.72 4.50 -4.62
C ARG A 241 1.89 3.74 -5.23
N PRO A 242 2.92 3.33 -4.49
CA PRO A 242 4.16 2.86 -5.08
C PRO A 242 3.93 1.69 -6.05
N GLY A 243 3.04 0.75 -5.72
CA GLY A 243 2.67 -0.36 -6.60
C GLY A 243 1.84 0.08 -7.79
N LEU A 244 0.61 0.56 -7.55
CA LEU A 244 -0.36 0.84 -8.61
C LEU A 244 0.08 1.96 -9.56
N ILE A 245 0.66 3.04 -9.03
CA ILE A 245 1.19 4.14 -9.84
C ILE A 245 2.43 3.66 -10.59
N GLY A 246 3.32 2.89 -9.94
CA GLY A 246 4.53 2.36 -10.56
C GLY A 246 4.23 1.49 -11.79
N GLU A 247 3.31 0.54 -11.64
CA GLU A 247 2.87 -0.34 -12.74
C GLU A 247 2.26 0.45 -13.91
N THR A 248 1.42 1.46 -13.60
CA THR A 248 0.78 2.29 -14.62
C THR A 248 1.82 3.13 -15.38
N VAL A 249 2.72 3.78 -14.65
CA VAL A 249 3.79 4.60 -15.23
C VAL A 249 4.70 3.75 -16.12
N GLN A 250 5.08 2.56 -15.65
CA GLN A 250 5.90 1.62 -16.44
C GLN A 250 5.21 1.27 -17.77
N ARG A 251 3.92 0.90 -17.76
CA ARG A 251 3.18 0.58 -18.99
C ARG A 251 3.03 1.76 -19.94
N SER A 252 2.72 2.95 -19.40
CA SER A 252 2.54 4.15 -20.21
C SER A 252 3.84 4.54 -20.91
N CYS A 253 4.98 4.51 -20.20
CA CYS A 253 6.28 4.82 -20.80
C CYS A 253 6.72 3.77 -21.84
N SER A 254 6.35 2.48 -21.70
CA SER A 254 6.68 1.44 -22.69
C SER A 254 5.98 1.66 -24.02
N SER A 255 4.80 2.28 -23.99
CA SER A 255 3.98 2.51 -25.17
C SER A 255 4.42 3.75 -25.96
N SER A 256 5.09 4.71 -25.31
CA SER A 256 5.51 5.98 -25.92
C SER A 256 6.48 5.84 -27.11
N PRO A 257 7.58 5.06 -27.04
CA PRO A 257 8.46 4.89 -28.20
C PRO A 257 7.80 4.11 -29.35
N ILE A 258 6.87 3.19 -29.05
CA ILE A 258 6.09 2.47 -30.07
C ILE A 258 5.15 3.44 -30.81
N LEU A 259 4.54 4.38 -30.09
CA LEU A 259 3.69 5.41 -30.68
C LEU A 259 4.48 6.37 -31.57
N GLU A 260 5.69 6.79 -31.17
CA GLU A 260 6.56 7.60 -32.02
C GLU A 260 7.04 6.84 -33.26
N LEU A 261 7.41 5.56 -33.14
CA LEU A 261 7.75 4.72 -34.31
C LEU A 261 6.56 4.54 -35.26
N SER A 262 5.34 4.39 -34.74
CA SER A 262 4.13 4.29 -35.56
C SER A 262 3.77 5.63 -36.24
N ALA A 263 4.04 6.76 -35.59
CA ALA A 263 3.87 8.09 -36.17
C ALA A 263 4.90 8.34 -37.28
N ILE A 264 6.17 7.99 -37.06
CA ILE A 264 7.25 8.09 -38.06
C ILE A 264 6.97 7.17 -39.27
N HIS A 265 6.43 5.97 -39.05
CA HIS A 265 6.08 5.06 -40.15
C HIS A 265 4.84 5.53 -40.95
N SER A 266 3.98 6.34 -40.33
CA SER A 266 2.80 6.94 -41.00
C SER A 266 3.16 8.17 -41.84
N ASP A 267 4.33 8.78 -41.61
CA ASP A 267 4.83 9.95 -42.34
C ASP A 267 5.83 9.60 -43.46
N VAL A 268 6.03 8.32 -43.79
CA VAL A 268 6.80 7.93 -45.00
C VAL A 268 5.86 7.98 -46.22
N PRO A 269 6.00 8.95 -47.15
CA PRO A 269 5.24 8.90 -48.39
C PRO A 269 5.63 7.64 -49.16
N ALA A 270 4.62 6.90 -49.63
CA ALA A 270 4.78 5.73 -50.47
C ALA A 270 5.59 6.08 -51.74
N TYR A 271 6.91 5.92 -51.68
CA TYR A 271 7.76 5.81 -52.85
C TYR A 271 7.77 4.34 -53.28
N VAL A 272 6.83 3.99 -54.15
CA VAL A 272 7.00 2.87 -55.08
C VAL A 272 6.70 3.41 -56.47
N GLY A 273 7.77 3.76 -57.18
CA GLY A 273 7.79 3.82 -58.63
C GLY A 273 8.17 2.43 -59.17
N GLY A 274 7.49 2.03 -60.24
CA GLY A 274 7.69 0.79 -60.99
C GLY A 274 6.53 0.58 -61.94
#